data_AF-A0A5B0LY22-F1
#
_entry.id   AF-A0A5B0LY22-F1
#
_cell.length_a   1.000
_cell.length_b   1.000
_cell.length_c   1.000
_cell.angle_alpha   90.00
_cell.angle_beta   90.00
_cell.angle_gamma   90.00
#
_symmetry.space_group_name_H-M   'P 1'
#
loop_
_entity.id
_entity.type
_entity.pdbx_description
1 polymer ?
#
loop_
_entity_poly.entity_id
_entity_poly.type
_entity_poly.pdbx_seq_one_letter_code
_entity_poly.pdbx_strand_id
1 'polypeptide(L)'
;MKKLGVKLLQNDLLDGKVTINRVLEAITDARENILQNNAGYRRMRMILMRHYNIRVPRQIVYYALKQIDPDGMALQLCQACKRRIYWTLGPNHIWACDGHDKLKPFGITIYGFIDAWSQKILGMFVHVTNNDPRHIACYFLHLASKAGGLPLKLTSDYGTKTIDMAKLQMRLSWIACTSPNQPTIKKSNHSGPK
;
A
#
# COMPACT_ATOMS: atom_id res chain seq x y z
N MET A 1 16.39 -37.03 20.26
CA MET A 1 15.96 -36.09 19.19
C MET A 1 17.14 -35.20 18.82
N LYS A 2 17.57 -35.16 17.56
CA LYS A 2 18.68 -34.30 17.09
C LYS A 2 18.25 -32.83 17.15
N LYS A 3 18.96 -31.99 17.91
CA LYS A 3 18.81 -30.53 17.85
C LYS A 3 19.25 -30.08 16.46
N LEU A 4 18.30 -29.60 15.64
CA LEU A 4 18.61 -28.93 14.39
C LEU A 4 19.41 -27.67 14.73
N GLY A 5 20.59 -27.50 14.13
CA GLY A 5 21.51 -26.36 14.33
C GLY A 5 21.00 -25.04 13.77
N VAL A 6 19.72 -24.73 14.00
CA VAL A 6 19.10 -23.46 13.64
C VAL A 6 19.51 -22.44 14.70
N LYS A 7 20.00 -21.26 14.29
CA LYS A 7 20.18 -20.13 15.20
C LYS A 7 18.82 -19.76 15.80
N LEU A 8 18.54 -20.27 17.01
CA LEU A 8 17.34 -19.88 17.75
C LEU A 8 17.42 -18.38 18.02
N LEU A 9 16.31 -17.68 17.78
CA LEU A 9 16.19 -16.27 18.14
C LEU A 9 16.44 -16.15 19.64
N GLN A 10 17.37 -15.25 20.01
CA GLN A 10 17.71 -14.97 21.40
C GLN A 10 16.45 -14.67 22.21
N ASN A 11 16.31 -15.36 23.34
CA ASN A 11 15.13 -15.29 24.20
C ASN A 11 15.57 -15.09 25.64
N ASP A 12 15.64 -13.82 26.05
CA ASP A 12 16.14 -13.42 27.36
C ASP A 12 15.29 -13.98 28.52
N LEU A 13 14.04 -14.38 28.26
CA LEU A 13 13.20 -15.09 29.24
C LEU A 13 13.64 -16.54 29.46
N LEU A 14 13.97 -17.26 28.38
CA LEU A 14 14.46 -18.64 28.48
C LEU A 14 15.89 -18.68 29.03
N ASP A 15 16.69 -17.65 28.73
CA ASP A 15 18.03 -17.48 29.27
C ASP A 15 18.02 -17.01 30.74
N GLY A 16 16.84 -16.74 31.34
CA GLY A 16 16.69 -16.28 32.72
C GLY A 16 17.18 -14.85 32.99
N LYS A 17 17.54 -14.09 31.94
CA LYS A 17 18.05 -12.72 32.04
C LYS A 17 16.97 -11.71 32.40
N VAL A 18 15.74 -11.99 32.01
CA VAL A 18 14.58 -11.10 32.19
C VAL A 18 13.41 -11.95 32.69
N THR A 19 12.65 -11.43 33.66
CA THR A 19 11.43 -12.06 34.14
C THR A 19 10.22 -11.63 33.31
N ILE A 20 9.14 -12.43 33.30
CA ILE A 20 7.93 -12.08 32.53
C ILE A 20 7.28 -10.79 33.03
N ASN A 21 7.34 -10.53 34.34
CA ASN A 21 6.83 -9.29 34.95
C ASN A 21 7.57 -8.06 34.40
N ARG A 22 8.90 -8.16 34.24
CA ARG A 22 9.69 -7.08 33.66
C ARG A 22 9.32 -6.79 32.21
N VAL A 23 8.94 -7.82 31.45
CA VAL A 23 8.44 -7.65 30.08
C VAL A 23 7.08 -6.95 30.08
N LEU A 24 6.18 -7.31 30.99
CA LEU A 24 4.87 -6.67 31.13
C LEU A 24 5.01 -5.20 31.53
N GLU A 25 5.84 -4.90 32.54
CA GLU A 25 6.17 -3.53 32.95
C GLU A 25 6.74 -2.70 31.79
N ALA A 26 7.66 -3.26 31.02
CA ALA A 26 8.24 -2.55 29.87
C ALA A 26 7.21 -2.30 28.77
N ILE A 27 6.22 -3.18 28.60
CA ILE A 27 5.14 -2.97 27.64
C ILE A 27 4.16 -1.90 28.14
N THR A 28 3.77 -1.91 29.42
CA THR A 28 2.90 -0.88 30.00
C THR A 28 3.57 0.49 29.94
N ASP A 29 4.84 0.56 30.33
CA ASP A 29 5.65 1.78 30.26
C ASP A 29 5.78 2.30 28.81
N ALA A 30 6.03 1.42 27.84
CA ALA A 30 6.10 1.80 26.44
C ALA A 30 4.79 2.35 25.89
N ARG A 31 3.64 1.93 26.43
CA ARG A 31 2.33 2.42 26.03
C ARG A 31 2.08 3.80 26.63
N GLU A 32 2.18 3.89 27.95
CA GLU A 32 1.85 5.10 28.70
C GLU A 32 2.87 6.22 28.49
N ASN A 33 4.17 5.93 28.63
CA ASN A 33 5.22 6.95 28.66
C ASN A 33 5.86 7.22 27.29
N ILE A 34 5.91 6.22 26.40
CA ILE A 34 6.43 6.40 25.02
C ILE A 34 5.28 6.71 24.03
N LEU A 35 4.03 6.78 24.51
CA LEU A 35 2.82 7.07 23.72
C LEU A 35 2.62 6.12 22.53
N GLN A 36 3.08 4.87 22.64
CA GLN A 36 2.95 3.86 21.60
C GLN A 36 1.72 2.96 21.82
N ASN A 37 0.59 3.57 22.21
CA ASN A 37 -0.63 2.86 22.57
C ASN A 37 -1.20 1.97 21.46
N ASN A 38 -0.98 2.36 20.20
CA ASN A 38 -1.47 1.64 19.02
C ASN A 38 -0.43 0.70 18.40
N ALA A 39 0.74 0.52 19.04
CA ALA A 39 1.81 -0.31 18.50
C ALA A 39 1.47 -1.80 18.60
N GLY A 40 1.23 -2.45 17.47
CA GLY A 40 1.05 -3.90 17.42
C GLY A 40 2.31 -4.66 17.86
N TYR A 41 2.15 -5.93 18.23
CA TYR A 41 3.20 -6.81 18.79
C TYR A 41 4.51 -6.88 17.97
N ARG A 42 4.48 -6.67 16.65
CA ARG A 42 5.72 -6.55 15.84
C ARG A 42 6.50 -5.27 16.16
N ARG A 43 5.80 -4.14 16.27
CA ARG A 43 6.40 -2.85 16.61
C ARG A 43 6.82 -2.82 18.08
N MET A 44 5.97 -3.36 18.96
CA MET A 44 6.29 -3.49 20.39
C MET A 44 7.57 -4.29 20.63
N ARG A 45 7.77 -5.40 19.92
CA ARG A 45 9.03 -6.16 19.98
C ARG A 45 10.24 -5.30 19.61
N MET A 46 10.12 -4.44 18.60
CA MET A 46 11.22 -3.52 18.24
C MET A 46 11.47 -2.47 19.32
N ILE A 47 10.42 -1.96 19.96
CA ILE A 47 10.53 -1.00 21.07
C ILE A 47 11.25 -1.66 22.25
N LEU A 48 10.83 -2.85 22.66
CA LEU A 48 11.47 -3.63 23.71
C LEU A 48 12.97 -3.85 23.45
N MET A 49 13.33 -4.19 22.21
CA MET A 49 14.74 -4.37 21.84
C MET A 49 15.54 -3.06 21.83
N ARG A 50 14.95 -1.93 21.41
CA ARG A 50 15.67 -0.66 21.22
C ARG A 50 15.74 0.21 22.47
N HIS A 51 14.66 0.26 23.25
CA HIS A 51 14.54 1.16 24.40
C HIS A 51 14.79 0.44 25.73
N TYR A 52 14.43 -0.83 25.83
CA TYR A 52 14.53 -1.60 27.07
C TYR A 52 15.63 -2.67 27.01
N ASN A 53 16.28 -2.84 25.85
CA ASN A 53 17.28 -3.88 25.59
C ASN A 53 16.77 -5.31 25.91
N ILE A 54 15.47 -5.56 25.76
CA ILE A 54 14.83 -6.86 26.00
C ILE A 54 14.63 -7.58 24.66
N ARG A 55 15.22 -8.77 24.52
CA ARG A 55 15.10 -9.63 23.34
C ARG A 55 14.22 -10.82 23.65
N VAL A 56 12.95 -10.71 23.25
CA VAL A 56 11.96 -11.78 23.41
C VAL A 56 11.34 -12.18 22.06
N PRO A 57 10.88 -13.44 21.92
CA PRO A 57 10.16 -13.88 20.74
C PRO A 57 8.88 -13.08 20.55
N ARG A 58 8.50 -12.87 19.29
CA ARG A 58 7.27 -12.18 18.90
C ARG A 58 6.02 -12.78 19.55
N GLN A 59 6.01 -14.10 19.75
CA GLN A 59 4.87 -14.82 20.32
C GLN A 59 4.66 -14.49 21.80
N ILE A 60 5.74 -14.27 22.56
CA ILE A 60 5.63 -13.82 23.96
C ILE A 60 5.06 -12.40 24.03
N VAL A 61 5.56 -11.49 23.19
CA VAL A 61 5.03 -10.11 23.11
C VAL A 61 3.55 -10.11 22.74
N TYR A 62 3.11 -11.01 21.87
CA TYR A 62 1.70 -11.19 21.53
C TYR A 62 0.87 -11.61 22.74
N TYR A 63 1.31 -12.62 23.51
CA TYR A 63 0.57 -13.06 24.70
C TYR A 63 0.55 -11.98 25.79
N ALA A 64 1.66 -11.28 26.00
CA ALA A 64 1.75 -10.15 26.93
C ALA A 64 0.77 -9.03 26.55
N LEU A 65 0.76 -8.60 25.28
CA LEU A 65 -0.20 -7.60 24.79
C LEU A 65 -1.65 -8.07 24.86
N LYS A 66 -1.92 -9.36 24.63
CA LYS A 66 -3.26 -9.92 24.77
C LYS A 66 -3.76 -9.89 26.21
N GLN A 67 -2.86 -9.96 27.19
CA GLN A 67 -3.21 -9.82 28.62
C GLN A 67 -3.45 -8.36 29.00
N ILE A 68 -2.62 -7.44 28.50
CA ILE A 68 -2.70 -6.00 28.86
C ILE A 68 -3.85 -5.30 28.09
N ASP A 69 -4.10 -5.68 26.84
CA ASP A 69 -5.09 -5.04 25.97
C ASP A 69 -5.75 -6.04 25.01
N PRO A 70 -6.66 -6.88 25.53
CA PRO A 70 -7.42 -7.81 24.71
C PRO A 70 -8.30 -7.08 23.67
N ASP A 71 -8.84 -5.91 24.02
CA ASP A 71 -9.75 -5.14 23.15
C ASP A 71 -9.00 -4.51 21.98
N GLY A 72 -7.87 -3.85 22.22
CA GLY A 72 -7.02 -3.31 21.15
C GLY A 72 -6.48 -4.40 20.23
N MET A 73 -6.17 -5.58 20.77
CA MET A 73 -5.78 -6.75 19.98
C MET A 73 -6.93 -7.29 19.12
N ALA A 74 -8.15 -7.35 19.66
CA ALA A 74 -9.35 -7.77 18.92
C ALA A 74 -9.71 -6.76 17.82
N LEU A 75 -9.72 -5.46 18.14
CA LEU A 75 -9.96 -4.38 17.18
C LEU A 75 -8.95 -4.42 16.03
N GLN A 76 -7.67 -4.70 16.31
CA GLN A 76 -6.65 -4.79 15.28
C GLN A 76 -6.84 -5.99 14.34
N LEU A 77 -7.40 -7.11 14.82
CA LEU A 77 -7.80 -8.24 13.97
C LEU A 77 -9.04 -7.90 13.12
N CYS A 78 -9.95 -7.07 13.67
CA CYS A 78 -11.17 -6.62 13.00
C CYS A 78 -10.95 -5.46 12.01
N GLN A 79 -9.77 -4.83 11.99
CA GLN A 79 -9.39 -3.85 10.96
C GLN A 79 -9.12 -4.56 9.63
N ALA A 80 -10.16 -5.14 9.04
CA ALA A 80 -10.18 -5.49 7.63
C ALA A 80 -9.88 -4.23 6.82
N CYS A 81 -9.07 -4.38 5.76
CA CYS A 81 -8.74 -3.30 4.85
C CYS A 81 -10.05 -2.66 4.34
N LYS A 82 -10.38 -1.46 4.85
CA LYS A 82 -11.58 -0.72 4.41
C LYS A 82 -11.38 -0.37 2.94
N ARG A 83 -12.05 -1.11 2.05
CA ARG A 83 -11.95 -0.87 0.61
C ARG A 83 -12.51 0.51 0.31
N ARG A 84 -11.72 1.32 -0.40
CA ARG A 84 -12.17 2.60 -0.91
C ARG A 84 -13.22 2.34 -1.99
N ILE A 85 -14.41 2.94 -1.88
CA ILE A 85 -15.43 2.89 -2.92
C ILE A 85 -15.04 3.92 -3.99
N TYR A 86 -14.73 3.46 -5.19
CA TYR A 86 -14.50 4.33 -6.35
C TYR A 86 -15.82 4.53 -7.09
N TRP A 87 -16.39 5.73 -7.01
CA TRP A 87 -17.53 6.11 -7.84
C TRP A 87 -17.04 6.35 -9.27
N THR A 88 -17.41 5.47 -10.20
CA THR A 88 -17.01 5.53 -11.60
C THR A 88 -18.21 5.70 -12.54
N LEU A 89 -18.06 6.55 -13.56
CA LEU A 89 -19.14 6.88 -14.51
C LEU A 89 -19.20 5.91 -15.71
N GLY A 90 -18.16 5.10 -15.92
CA GLY A 90 -18.03 4.18 -17.04
C GLY A 90 -16.57 3.79 -17.30
N PRO A 91 -16.33 3.00 -18.37
CA PRO A 91 -14.97 2.62 -18.78
C PRO A 91 -14.09 3.85 -19.01
N ASN A 92 -12.80 3.76 -18.66
CA ASN A 92 -11.82 4.83 -18.82
C ASN A 92 -12.16 6.12 -18.05
N HIS A 93 -13.11 6.10 -17.12
CA HIS A 93 -13.35 7.25 -16.25
C HIS A 93 -12.18 7.47 -15.29
N ILE A 94 -11.69 6.41 -14.65
CA ILE A 94 -10.57 6.47 -13.70
C ILE A 94 -9.60 5.33 -14.01
N TRP A 95 -8.35 5.67 -14.32
CA TRP A 95 -7.27 4.69 -14.33
C TRP A 95 -6.50 4.78 -13.02
N ALA A 96 -6.39 3.65 -12.32
CA ALA A 96 -5.58 3.51 -11.13
C ALA A 96 -4.23 2.89 -11.49
N CYS A 97 -3.15 3.43 -10.93
CA CYS A 97 -1.83 2.87 -11.09
C CYS A 97 -1.07 2.76 -9.77
N ASP A 98 -0.25 1.71 -9.67
CA ASP A 98 0.51 1.41 -8.46
C ASP A 98 1.83 0.70 -8.78
N GLY A 99 2.84 0.97 -7.96
CA GLY A 99 4.17 0.38 -8.04
C GLY A 99 4.37 -0.74 -7.03
N HIS A 100 4.84 -1.90 -7.50
CA HIS A 100 5.17 -3.03 -6.65
C HIS A 100 6.69 -3.21 -6.51
N ASP A 101 7.20 -2.88 -5.31
CA ASP A 101 8.63 -2.88 -5.00
C ASP A 101 9.10 -4.14 -4.23
N LYS A 102 8.26 -5.17 -4.04
CA LYS A 102 8.66 -6.38 -3.28
C LYS A 102 9.84 -7.14 -3.92
N LEU A 103 9.96 -7.08 -5.24
CA LEU A 103 11.02 -7.73 -5.99
C LEU A 103 12.22 -6.80 -6.27
N LYS A 104 12.20 -5.59 -5.72
CA LYS A 104 13.29 -4.61 -5.86
C LYS A 104 14.66 -5.14 -5.42
N PRO A 105 14.80 -6.00 -4.38
CA PRO A 105 16.08 -6.62 -4.04
C PRO A 105 16.68 -7.49 -5.16
N PHE A 106 15.85 -7.97 -6.07
CA PHE A 106 16.26 -8.74 -7.25
C PHE A 106 16.40 -7.86 -8.50
N GLY A 107 16.32 -6.53 -8.36
CA GLY A 107 16.35 -5.60 -9.49
C GLY A 107 15.09 -5.64 -10.35
N ILE A 108 13.95 -6.06 -9.79
CA ILE A 108 12.68 -6.15 -10.52
C ILE A 108 11.66 -5.25 -9.82
N THR A 109 11.19 -4.23 -10.51
CA THR A 109 10.07 -3.39 -10.08
C THR A 109 8.94 -3.51 -11.08
N ILE A 110 7.72 -3.68 -10.57
CA ILE A 110 6.53 -3.87 -11.41
C ILE A 110 5.65 -2.65 -11.25
N TYR A 111 5.05 -2.19 -12.35
CA TYR A 111 4.08 -1.11 -12.35
C TYR A 111 2.80 -1.57 -13.03
N GLY A 112 1.66 -1.44 -12.36
CA GLY A 112 0.37 -1.89 -12.86
C GLY A 112 -0.58 -0.74 -13.13
N PHE A 113 -1.41 -0.86 -14.16
CA PHE A 113 -2.52 0.03 -14.47
C PHE A 113 -3.82 -0.76 -14.58
N ILE A 114 -4.88 -0.25 -13.95
CA ILE A 114 -6.20 -0.90 -13.90
C ILE A 114 -7.28 0.17 -14.18
N ASP A 115 -8.28 -0.19 -14.98
CA ASP A 115 -9.50 0.61 -15.12
C ASP A 115 -10.40 0.40 -13.90
N ALA A 116 -10.70 1.47 -13.17
CA ALA A 116 -11.42 1.37 -11.90
C ALA A 116 -12.89 0.96 -12.05
N TRP A 117 -13.48 1.14 -13.24
CA TRP A 117 -14.86 0.73 -13.52
C TRP A 117 -14.96 -0.77 -13.81
N SER A 118 -14.19 -1.26 -14.78
CA SER A 118 -14.23 -2.68 -15.19
C SER A 118 -13.32 -3.60 -14.35
N GLN A 119 -12.41 -3.04 -13.55
CA GLN A 119 -11.30 -3.75 -12.91
C GLN A 119 -10.36 -4.46 -13.91
N LYS A 120 -10.44 -4.11 -15.20
CA LYS A 120 -9.58 -4.68 -16.23
C LYS A 120 -8.15 -4.18 -16.06
N ILE A 121 -7.19 -5.11 -16.09
CA ILE A 121 -5.77 -4.78 -16.16
C ILE A 121 -5.50 -4.18 -17.54
N LEU A 122 -5.11 -2.91 -17.55
CA LEU A 122 -4.77 -2.17 -18.77
C LEU A 122 -3.35 -2.51 -19.21
N GLY A 123 -2.44 -2.66 -18.26
CA GLY A 123 -1.07 -3.10 -18.49
C GLY A 123 -0.29 -3.37 -17.21
N MET A 124 0.72 -4.22 -17.33
CA MET A 124 1.74 -4.46 -16.31
C MET A 124 3.11 -4.29 -16.97
N PHE A 125 3.96 -3.48 -16.35
CA PHE A 125 5.27 -3.14 -16.88
C PHE A 125 6.34 -3.49 -15.87
N VAL A 126 7.41 -4.12 -16.35
CA VAL A 126 8.55 -4.52 -15.53
C VAL A 126 9.72 -3.62 -15.87
N HIS A 127 10.46 -3.17 -14.85
CA HIS A 127 11.64 -2.35 -15.01
C HIS A 127 12.67 -2.63 -13.92
N VAL A 128 13.90 -2.18 -14.14
CA VAL A 128 15.01 -2.44 -13.22
C VAL A 128 15.06 -1.41 -12.07
N THR A 129 14.68 -0.16 -12.34
CA THR A 129 14.74 0.93 -11.34
C THR A 129 13.50 1.83 -11.37
N ASN A 130 12.72 1.83 -10.29
CA ASN A 130 11.56 2.71 -10.11
C ASN A 130 11.90 4.14 -9.67
N ASN A 131 13.09 4.65 -10.00
CA ASN A 131 13.54 5.98 -9.54
C ASN A 131 13.35 7.07 -10.60
N ASP A 132 13.12 6.72 -11.86
CA ASP A 132 12.93 7.70 -12.94
C ASP A 132 11.45 7.77 -13.36
N PRO A 133 10.76 8.91 -13.11
CA PRO A 133 9.34 9.10 -13.44
C PRO A 133 9.02 8.99 -14.94
N ARG A 134 10.03 9.12 -15.81
CA ARG A 134 9.86 9.03 -17.26
C ARG A 134 9.34 7.66 -17.71
N HIS A 135 9.73 6.58 -17.02
CA HIS A 135 9.27 5.24 -17.35
C HIS A 135 7.75 5.12 -17.19
N ILE A 136 7.22 5.62 -16.07
CA ILE A 136 5.78 5.59 -15.76
C ILE A 136 5.01 6.46 -16.76
N ALA A 137 5.56 7.62 -17.12
CA ALA A 137 5.03 8.47 -18.18
C ALA A 137 4.96 7.75 -19.54
N CYS A 138 6.02 7.04 -19.94
CA CYS A 138 6.03 6.25 -21.17
C CYS A 138 4.98 5.12 -21.15
N TYR A 139 4.85 4.40 -20.04
CA TYR A 139 3.83 3.35 -19.88
C TYR A 139 2.41 3.92 -20.02
N PHE A 140 2.16 5.06 -19.38
CA PHE A 140 0.89 5.75 -19.49
C PHE A 140 0.57 6.15 -20.95
N LEU A 141 1.52 6.75 -21.66
CA LEU A 141 1.34 7.12 -23.08
C LEU A 141 1.09 5.91 -23.97
N HIS A 142 1.82 4.82 -23.74
CA HIS A 142 1.63 3.56 -24.46
C HIS A 142 0.21 3.02 -24.26
N LEU A 143 -0.28 3.02 -23.01
CA LEU A 143 -1.65 2.61 -22.71
C LEU A 143 -2.71 3.52 -23.32
N ALA A 144 -2.52 4.85 -23.24
CA ALA A 144 -3.42 5.82 -23.84
C ALA A 144 -3.52 5.63 -25.37
N SER A 145 -2.37 5.43 -26.03
CA SER A 145 -2.32 5.13 -27.46
C SER A 145 -3.06 3.83 -27.80
N LYS A 146 -2.84 2.76 -27.03
CA LYS A 146 -3.50 1.46 -27.22
C LYS A 146 -5.01 1.52 -26.96
N ALA A 147 -5.43 2.31 -25.98
CA ALA A 147 -6.85 2.51 -25.67
C ALA A 147 -7.55 3.44 -26.68
N GLY A 148 -6.80 4.14 -27.54
CA GLY A 148 -7.33 5.14 -28.47
C GLY A 148 -7.84 6.41 -27.77
N GLY A 149 -7.41 6.66 -26.53
CA GLY A 149 -7.94 7.74 -25.71
C GLY A 149 -7.28 7.84 -24.33
N LEU A 150 -7.56 8.95 -23.65
CA LEU A 150 -7.05 9.23 -22.31
C LEU A 150 -8.14 8.93 -21.27
N PRO A 151 -7.76 8.52 -20.05
CA PRO A 151 -8.73 8.47 -18.97
C PRO A 151 -9.20 9.87 -18.60
N LEU A 152 -10.38 10.02 -17.99
CA LEU A 152 -10.81 11.32 -17.47
C LEU A 152 -10.00 11.70 -16.22
N LYS A 153 -9.70 10.71 -15.37
CA LYS A 153 -8.93 10.87 -14.14
C LYS A 153 -7.89 9.78 -14.01
N LEU A 154 -6.76 10.14 -13.42
CA LEU A 154 -5.69 9.22 -13.10
C LEU A 154 -5.44 9.27 -11.59
N THR A 155 -5.35 8.10 -10.94
CA THR A 155 -5.07 7.99 -9.51
C THR A 155 -3.82 7.15 -9.28
N SER A 156 -2.90 7.69 -8.50
CA SER A 156 -1.72 6.99 -7.99
C SER A 156 -1.57 7.25 -6.49
N ASP A 157 -0.67 6.52 -5.84
CA ASP A 157 -0.14 6.92 -4.56
C ASP A 157 0.65 8.25 -4.67
N TYR A 158 0.81 8.94 -3.54
CA TYR A 158 1.55 10.20 -3.48
C TYR A 158 3.05 9.90 -3.56
N GLY A 159 3.56 9.71 -4.77
CA GLY A 159 4.96 9.42 -5.05
C GLY A 159 5.56 10.41 -6.03
N THR A 160 6.83 10.75 -5.84
CA THR A 160 7.58 11.59 -6.79
C THR A 160 7.72 10.94 -8.18
N LYS A 161 7.55 9.62 -8.24
CA LYS A 161 7.66 8.77 -9.42
C LYS A 161 6.52 9.00 -10.42
N THR A 162 5.40 9.59 -10.02
CA THR A 162 4.20 9.75 -10.87
C THR A 162 3.99 11.16 -11.40
N ILE A 163 4.89 12.09 -11.04
CA ILE A 163 4.78 13.52 -11.38
C ILE A 163 4.71 13.75 -12.90
N ASP A 164 5.56 13.08 -13.68
CA ASP A 164 5.60 13.31 -15.13
C ASP A 164 4.38 12.75 -15.86
N MET A 165 3.85 11.62 -15.39
CA MET A 165 2.57 11.09 -15.86
C MET A 165 1.42 12.08 -15.57
N ALA A 166 1.39 12.67 -14.37
CA ALA A 166 0.38 13.67 -14.03
C ALA A 166 0.46 14.92 -14.94
N LYS A 167 1.68 15.42 -15.22
CA LYS A 167 1.90 16.52 -16.16
C LYS A 167 1.40 16.18 -17.56
N LEU A 168 1.69 14.97 -18.05
CA LEU A 168 1.25 14.52 -19.38
C LEU A 168 -0.27 14.41 -19.46
N GLN A 169 -0.92 13.83 -18.45
CA GLN A 169 -2.38 13.77 -18.36
C GLN A 169 -2.98 15.17 -18.47
N MET A 170 -2.52 16.11 -17.63
CA MET A 170 -3.02 17.49 -17.66
C MET A 170 -2.83 18.16 -19.03
N ARG A 171 -1.64 18.03 -19.61
CA ARG A 171 -1.31 18.65 -20.90
C ARG A 171 -2.15 18.07 -22.03
N LEU A 172 -2.25 16.74 -22.11
CA LEU A 172 -2.98 16.07 -23.19
C LEU A 172 -4.49 16.25 -23.05
N SER A 173 -5.04 16.22 -21.83
CA SER A 173 -6.45 16.55 -21.61
C SER A 173 -6.76 17.99 -22.03
N TRP A 174 -5.88 18.95 -21.74
CA TRP A 174 -6.06 20.33 -22.18
C TRP A 174 -6.06 20.46 -23.71
N ILE A 175 -5.10 19.82 -24.39
CA ILE A 175 -5.04 19.80 -25.87
C ILE A 175 -6.31 19.15 -26.46
N ALA A 176 -6.76 18.03 -25.89
CA ALA A 176 -7.95 17.32 -26.37
C ALA A 176 -9.25 18.13 -26.21
N CYS A 177 -9.35 18.97 -25.18
CA CYS A 177 -10.48 19.87 -24.97
C CYS A 177 -10.44 21.13 -25.86
N THR A 178 -9.25 21.56 -26.29
CA THR A 178 -9.06 22.81 -27.05
C THR A 178 -8.90 22.59 -28.57
N SER A 179 -8.81 21.33 -29.01
CA SER A 179 -8.68 20.99 -30.42
C SER A 179 -10.00 21.21 -31.18
N PRO A 180 -10.00 21.96 -32.31
CA PRO A 180 -11.23 22.32 -33.05
C PRO A 180 -11.94 21.15 -33.76
N ASN A 181 -11.33 19.96 -33.82
CA ASN A 181 -11.86 18.77 -34.51
C ASN A 181 -12.40 17.70 -33.54
N GLN A 182 -13.27 18.07 -32.59
CA GLN A 182 -14.05 17.06 -31.87
C GLN A 182 -15.26 16.63 -32.72
N PRO A 183 -15.50 15.31 -32.94
CA PRO A 183 -16.85 14.87 -33.25
C PRO A 183 -17.71 15.23 -32.03
N THR A 184 -18.66 16.12 -32.24
CA THR A 184 -19.66 16.48 -31.23
C THR A 184 -20.30 15.19 -30.73
N ILE A 185 -20.19 14.92 -29.43
CA ILE A 185 -21.03 13.93 -28.77
C ILE A 185 -22.45 14.48 -28.87
N LYS A 186 -23.16 14.12 -29.94
CA LYS A 186 -24.61 14.30 -30.01
C LYS A 186 -25.18 13.50 -28.85
N LYS A 187 -25.64 14.20 -27.80
CA LYS A 187 -26.53 13.60 -26.82
C LYS A 187 -27.72 13.03 -27.60
N SER A 188 -27.75 11.72 -27.80
CA SER A 188 -28.95 11.05 -28.28
C SER A 188 -29.98 11.21 -27.17
N ASN A 189 -30.94 12.11 -27.36
CA ASN A 189 -32.13 12.18 -26.53
C ASN A 189 -32.87 10.85 -26.70
N HIS A 190 -32.70 9.94 -25.74
CA HIS A 190 -33.60 8.80 -25.60
C HIS A 190 -34.88 9.31 -24.95
N SER A 191 -35.85 9.69 -25.77
CA SER A 191 -37.26 9.74 -25.37
C SER A 191 -37.74 8.30 -25.23
N GLY A 192 -37.91 7.81 -24.00
CA GLY A 192 -38.60 6.56 -23.73
C GLY A 192 -40.10 6.67 -24.07
N PRO A 193 -40.75 5.59 -24.53
CA PRO A 193 -42.18 5.59 -24.80
C PRO A 193 -42.99 5.68 -23.51
N LYS A 194 -44.16 6.31 -23.63
CA LYS A 194 -45.17 6.53 -22.58
C LYS A 194 -45.70 5.24 -21.98
#